data_AF-A0A1K2FNL2-F1
#
_entry.id   AF-A0A1K2FNL2-F1
#
_cell.length_a   1.000
_cell.length_b   1.000
_cell.length_c   1.000
_cell.angle_alpha   90.00
_cell.angle_beta   90.00
_cell.angle_gamma   90.00
#
_symmetry.space_group_name_H-M   'P 1'
#
loop_
_entity.id
_entity.type
_entity.pdbx_description
1 polymer ?
#
loop_
_entity_poly.entity_id
_entity_poly.type
_entity_poly.pdbx_seq_one_letter_code
_entity_poly.pdbx_strand_id
1 'polypeptide(L)'
;MNHRHVSAAVVLASAAALLATTCGSAGASPNAPVRTAKATAWKPCHLPTGYQRFVELDSAKTVKGGTVVRVTPQTCKVNKANDEDVVYTPSGAARSVGFASGASVEVLRDTTTVKVAPQWLVKHKLANSPYFYFRVDGKGRITAMQEIYHP
;
A
#
# COMPACT_ATOMS: atom_id res chain seq x y z
N MET A 1 36.19 15.03 -28.52
CA MET A 1 36.06 15.38 -27.09
C MET A 1 34.81 14.67 -26.59
N ASN A 2 34.89 13.48 -26.00
CA ASN A 2 35.34 13.14 -24.63
C ASN A 2 34.33 13.66 -23.59
N HIS A 3 33.68 12.90 -22.70
CA HIS A 3 33.72 11.45 -22.31
C HIS A 3 32.26 10.89 -22.30
N ARG A 4 31.89 9.60 -22.22
CA ARG A 4 32.43 8.29 -21.76
C ARG A 4 32.35 7.94 -20.24
N HIS A 5 31.29 7.19 -19.88
CA HIS A 5 31.08 6.35 -18.67
C HIS A 5 30.91 7.13 -17.34
N VAL A 6 30.35 6.61 -16.24
CA VAL A 6 30.36 5.25 -15.64
C VAL A 6 29.05 4.93 -14.88
N SER A 7 28.66 3.65 -14.85
CA SER A 7 27.61 3.12 -13.95
C SER A 7 28.13 2.90 -12.52
N ALA A 8 27.40 3.36 -11.50
CA ALA A 8 27.69 3.05 -10.11
C ALA A 8 26.60 2.16 -9.50
N ALA A 9 26.88 0.86 -9.37
CA ALA A 9 26.12 -0.03 -8.50
C ALA A 9 26.68 0.09 -7.07
N VAL A 10 25.82 0.27 -6.08
CA VAL A 10 26.21 0.18 -4.66
C VAL A 10 25.68 -1.13 -4.11
N VAL A 11 26.59 -2.10 -3.94
CA VAL A 11 26.36 -3.32 -3.17
C VAL A 11 27.18 -3.21 -1.89
N LEU A 12 26.50 -3.00 -0.75
CA LEU A 12 27.01 -3.15 0.60
C LEU A 12 25.80 -3.33 1.54
N ALA A 13 25.86 -4.05 2.65
CA ALA A 13 26.65 -5.22 3.02
C ALA A 13 25.97 -5.81 4.27
N SER A 14 25.89 -7.14 4.40
CA SER A 14 25.38 -7.74 5.64
C SER A 14 26.37 -7.53 6.78
N ALA A 15 25.95 -6.88 7.85
CA ALA A 15 26.69 -6.79 9.11
C ALA A 15 25.83 -7.39 10.24
N ALA A 16 26.15 -8.62 10.63
CA ALA A 16 25.67 -9.18 11.88
C ALA A 16 26.54 -8.65 13.04
N ALA A 17 25.93 -7.96 14.00
CA ALA A 17 26.51 -7.68 15.31
C ALA A 17 25.58 -8.33 16.35
N LEU A 18 25.95 -9.52 16.85
CA LEU A 18 26.79 -9.71 18.04
C LEU A 18 26.08 -9.31 19.34
N LEU A 19 25.84 -10.33 20.15
CA LEU A 19 25.16 -10.30 21.44
C LEU A 19 25.94 -9.42 22.43
N ALA A 20 25.32 -8.35 22.92
CA ALA A 20 25.79 -7.67 24.13
C ALA A 20 25.24 -8.40 25.36
N THR A 21 25.98 -9.38 25.87
CA THR A 21 25.72 -10.00 27.18
C THR A 21 26.04 -9.01 28.29
N THR A 22 25.02 -8.41 28.91
CA THR A 22 25.17 -7.74 30.20
C THR A 22 24.91 -8.73 31.32
N CYS A 23 26.00 -9.21 31.95
CA CYS A 23 25.91 -9.99 33.18
C CYS A 23 25.44 -9.10 34.34
N GLY A 24 24.15 -9.13 34.65
CA GLY A 24 23.57 -8.60 35.88
C GLY A 24 23.28 -9.73 36.85
N SER A 25 24.12 -9.91 37.87
CA SER A 25 23.91 -10.91 38.93
C SER A 25 23.02 -10.34 40.05
N ALA A 26 22.29 -11.25 40.71
CA ALA A 26 21.43 -11.05 41.89
C ALA A 26 20.05 -10.40 41.65
N GLY A 27 18.99 -11.18 41.91
CA GLY A 27 17.59 -10.73 41.82
C GLY A 27 16.58 -11.86 41.61
N ALA A 28 16.57 -12.87 42.47
CA ALA A 28 15.57 -13.94 42.39
C ALA A 28 14.17 -13.42 42.76
N SER A 29 13.25 -13.40 41.80
CA SER A 29 11.81 -13.24 42.05
C SER A 29 10.99 -14.04 41.02
N PRO A 30 10.61 -15.28 41.33
CA PRO A 30 9.88 -16.14 40.40
C PRO A 30 8.38 -15.85 40.48
N ASN A 31 7.92 -14.73 39.92
CA ASN A 31 6.49 -14.48 39.66
C ASN A 31 6.18 -13.31 38.69
N ALA A 32 7.15 -12.87 37.88
CA ALA A 32 6.80 -12.05 36.71
C ALA A 32 6.25 -13.00 35.62
N PRO A 33 4.96 -12.92 35.24
CA PRO A 33 4.52 -13.60 34.03
C PRO A 33 5.27 -12.96 32.86
N VAL A 34 6.20 -13.71 32.28
CA VAL A 34 6.74 -13.40 30.96
C VAL A 34 5.52 -13.39 30.04
N ARG A 35 5.01 -12.19 29.76
CA ARG A 35 4.06 -11.96 28.68
C ARG A 35 4.83 -12.29 27.41
N THR A 36 4.82 -13.57 27.02
CA THR A 36 5.09 -14.01 25.67
C THR A 36 4.24 -13.13 24.79
N ALA A 37 4.88 -12.17 24.11
CA ALA A 37 4.20 -11.28 23.21
C ALA A 37 3.48 -12.17 22.19
N LYS A 38 2.15 -12.21 22.30
CA LYS A 38 1.31 -13.08 21.48
C LYS A 38 1.57 -12.62 20.05
N ALA A 39 2.36 -13.40 19.29
CA ALA A 39 2.87 -12.97 17.99
C ALA A 39 1.67 -12.53 17.14
N THR A 40 1.59 -11.22 16.88
CA THR A 40 0.38 -10.60 16.32
C THR A 40 0.06 -11.31 15.02
N ALA A 41 -1.05 -12.06 15.01
CA ALA A 41 -1.33 -12.96 13.91
C ALA A 41 -1.95 -12.14 12.78
N TRP A 42 -1.17 -11.78 11.78
CA TRP A 42 -1.66 -11.05 10.61
C TRP A 42 -2.37 -11.99 9.62
N LYS A 43 -3.42 -11.52 8.94
CA LYS A 43 -4.00 -12.15 7.74
C LYS A 43 -3.88 -11.21 6.53
N PRO A 44 -3.83 -11.72 5.28
CA PRO A 44 -4.05 -10.88 4.11
C PRO A 44 -5.41 -10.17 4.21
N CYS A 45 -5.49 -8.92 3.75
CA CYS A 45 -6.76 -8.21 3.65
C CYS A 45 -7.71 -8.87 2.65
N HIS A 46 -9.02 -8.72 2.84
CA HIS A 46 -10.01 -9.13 1.87
C HIS A 46 -9.89 -8.29 0.59
N LEU A 47 -9.97 -8.93 -0.57
CA LEU A 47 -10.06 -8.29 -1.88
C LEU A 47 -11.47 -8.57 -2.44
N PRO A 48 -12.32 -7.54 -2.64
CA PRO A 48 -13.69 -7.74 -3.10
C PRO A 48 -13.77 -8.42 -4.48
N THR A 49 -14.80 -9.25 -4.67
CA THR A 49 -15.02 -10.02 -5.90
C THR A 49 -14.97 -9.15 -7.15
N GLY A 50 -14.16 -9.55 -8.13
CA GLY A 50 -13.98 -8.83 -9.40
C GLY A 50 -12.90 -7.74 -9.37
N TYR A 51 -12.37 -7.37 -8.21
CA TYR A 51 -11.14 -6.60 -8.09
C TYR A 51 -9.92 -7.53 -8.12
N GLN A 52 -8.76 -6.97 -8.49
CA GLN A 52 -7.56 -7.78 -8.82
C GLN A 52 -6.39 -7.49 -7.89
N ARG A 53 -6.26 -6.26 -7.37
CA ARG A 53 -5.08 -5.78 -6.64
C ARG A 53 -5.43 -4.63 -5.70
N PHE A 54 -4.58 -4.45 -4.69
CA PHE A 54 -4.45 -3.24 -3.89
C PHE A 54 -3.45 -2.29 -4.55
N VAL A 55 -3.73 -0.99 -4.51
CA VAL A 55 -2.79 0.07 -4.90
C VAL A 55 -2.87 1.24 -3.94
N GLU A 56 -1.79 1.98 -3.85
CA GLU A 56 -1.76 3.37 -3.37
C GLU A 56 -1.86 4.30 -4.58
N LEU A 57 -2.64 5.38 -4.46
CA LEU A 57 -2.72 6.46 -5.43
C LEU A 57 -1.70 7.56 -5.09
N ASP A 58 -0.57 7.58 -5.79
CA ASP A 58 0.45 8.61 -5.57
C ASP A 58 0.04 9.97 -6.18
N SER A 59 -0.65 9.96 -7.33
CA SER A 59 -1.12 11.19 -8.02
C SER A 59 -2.08 10.91 -9.17
N ALA A 60 -2.86 11.92 -9.58
CA ALA A 60 -3.69 11.91 -10.79
C ALA A 60 -3.42 13.14 -11.66
N LYS A 61 -3.44 13.00 -12.99
CA LYS A 61 -3.29 14.10 -13.94
C LYS A 61 -4.01 13.86 -15.26
N THR A 62 -4.28 14.94 -16.00
CA THR A 62 -4.77 14.87 -17.38
C THR A 62 -3.60 14.66 -18.35
N VAL A 63 -3.73 13.72 -19.29
CA VAL A 63 -2.77 13.50 -20.40
C VAL A 63 -3.57 13.29 -21.68
N LYS A 64 -3.35 14.14 -22.69
CA LYS A 64 -4.05 14.10 -24.00
C LYS A 64 -5.59 13.97 -23.87
N GLY A 65 -6.18 14.70 -22.92
CA GLY A 65 -7.62 14.69 -22.63
C GLY A 65 -8.13 13.54 -21.75
N GLY A 66 -7.33 12.50 -21.49
CA GLY A 66 -7.69 11.40 -20.59
C GLY A 66 -7.10 11.55 -19.19
N THR A 67 -7.74 10.95 -18.19
CA THR A 67 -7.18 10.83 -16.84
C THR A 67 -6.13 9.71 -16.78
N VAL A 68 -4.97 10.00 -16.20
CA VAL A 68 -3.91 9.04 -15.89
C VAL A 68 -3.53 9.19 -14.42
N VAL A 69 -3.50 8.07 -13.70
CA VAL A 69 -3.03 8.00 -12.31
C VAL A 69 -1.65 7.37 -12.22
N ARG A 70 -0.82 7.83 -11.28
CA ARG A 70 0.38 7.11 -10.86
C ARG A 70 0.03 6.32 -9.60
N VAL A 71 0.24 5.02 -9.65
CA VAL A 71 -0.14 4.08 -8.60
C VAL A 71 1.01 3.16 -8.22
N THR A 72 1.17 2.93 -6.93
CA THR A 72 2.11 1.95 -6.38
C THR A 72 1.37 0.65 -6.05
N PRO A 73 1.74 -0.51 -6.63
CA PRO A 73 1.18 -1.80 -6.24
C PRO A 73 1.44 -2.09 -4.77
N GLN A 74 0.42 -2.51 -4.03
CA GLN A 74 0.50 -2.80 -2.59
C GLN A 74 0.19 -4.28 -2.32
N THR A 75 0.76 -4.82 -1.24
CA THR A 75 0.13 -5.91 -0.46
C THR A 75 -0.55 -5.30 0.76
N CYS A 76 -1.55 -5.98 1.31
CA CYS A 76 -2.30 -5.53 2.47
C CYS A 76 -2.42 -6.67 3.48
N LYS A 77 -2.17 -6.39 4.76
CA LYS A 77 -2.42 -7.29 5.89
C LYS A 77 -3.20 -6.57 6.98
N VAL A 78 -4.11 -7.30 7.64
CA VAL A 78 -4.86 -6.82 8.80
C VAL A 78 -4.58 -7.69 10.03
N ASN A 79 -4.54 -7.08 11.21
CA ASN A 79 -4.33 -7.74 12.48
C ASN A 79 -5.57 -8.57 12.87
N LYS A 80 -5.44 -9.90 13.04
CA LYS A 80 -6.57 -10.77 13.42
C LYS A 80 -7.11 -10.54 14.84
N ALA A 81 -6.46 -9.72 15.67
CA ALA A 81 -6.86 -9.49 17.05
C ALA A 81 -7.97 -8.45 17.20
N ASN A 82 -8.00 -7.43 16.33
CA ASN A 82 -9.00 -6.36 16.30
C ASN A 82 -9.68 -6.19 14.93
N ASP A 83 -9.10 -6.73 13.85
CA ASP A 83 -9.52 -6.50 12.47
C ASP A 83 -9.50 -5.02 12.02
N GLU A 84 -8.77 -4.17 12.76
CA GLU A 84 -8.65 -2.72 12.56
C GLU A 84 -7.23 -2.30 12.12
N ASP A 85 -6.16 -2.82 12.74
CA ASP A 85 -4.80 -2.42 12.33
C ASP A 85 -4.50 -2.97 10.93
N VAL A 86 -4.30 -2.08 9.95
CA VAL A 86 -3.94 -2.45 8.58
C VAL A 86 -2.53 -1.98 8.22
N VAL A 87 -1.74 -2.88 7.64
CA VAL A 87 -0.41 -2.60 7.09
C VAL A 87 -0.44 -2.80 5.58
N TYR A 88 -0.13 -1.74 4.85
CA TYR A 88 0.21 -1.79 3.43
C TYR A 88 1.72 -1.92 3.25
N THR A 89 2.15 -2.65 2.22
CA THR A 89 3.58 -2.81 1.90
C THR A 89 3.76 -2.87 0.38
N PRO A 90 4.56 -1.96 -0.22
CA PRO A 90 4.76 -1.91 -1.66
C PRO A 90 5.22 -3.25 -2.23
N SER A 91 4.51 -3.73 -3.24
CA SER A 91 4.75 -5.02 -3.92
C SER A 91 5.43 -4.87 -5.28
N GLY A 92 5.72 -3.65 -5.70
CA GLY A 92 6.44 -3.33 -6.93
C GLY A 92 6.60 -1.83 -7.13
N ALA A 93 7.24 -1.45 -8.25
CA ALA A 93 7.47 -0.05 -8.58
C ALA A 93 6.16 0.68 -8.97
N ALA A 94 6.11 1.97 -8.63
CA ALA A 94 5.04 2.88 -9.04
C ALA A 94 4.97 3.02 -10.56
N ARG A 95 3.76 3.07 -11.10
CA ARG A 95 3.50 3.09 -12.56
C ARG A 95 2.34 4.00 -12.92
N SER A 96 2.40 4.61 -14.11
CA SER A 96 1.28 5.39 -14.65
C SER A 96 0.29 4.48 -15.38
N VAL A 97 -0.99 4.61 -15.07
CA VAL A 97 -2.09 3.81 -15.64
C VAL A 97 -3.24 4.73 -16.05
N GLY A 98 -3.73 4.57 -17.28
CA GLY A 98 -4.90 5.30 -17.77
C GLY A 98 -6.22 4.57 -17.48
N PHE A 99 -7.31 5.31 -17.45
CA PHE A 99 -8.66 4.73 -17.37
C PHE A 99 -9.15 4.25 -18.74
N ALA A 100 -9.97 3.19 -18.73
CA ALA A 100 -10.77 2.78 -19.88
C ALA A 100 -11.98 3.73 -20.05
N SER A 101 -12.59 3.74 -21.23
CA SER A 101 -13.86 4.44 -21.42
C SER A 101 -14.95 3.79 -20.55
N GLY A 102 -15.79 4.61 -19.92
CA GLY A 102 -16.85 4.15 -19.01
C GLY A 102 -16.37 3.62 -17.65
N ALA A 103 -15.08 3.73 -17.32
CA ALA A 103 -14.56 3.26 -16.04
C ALA A 103 -15.19 3.98 -14.83
N SER A 104 -15.48 3.23 -13.75
CA SER A 104 -15.96 3.80 -12.50
C SER A 104 -14.82 4.14 -11.55
N VAL A 105 -14.98 5.26 -10.84
CA VAL A 105 -14.23 5.54 -9.61
C VAL A 105 -15.23 5.69 -8.48
N GLU A 106 -14.96 5.05 -7.35
CA GLU A 106 -15.70 5.18 -6.12
C GLU A 106 -14.73 5.70 -5.05
N VAL A 107 -15.09 6.82 -4.42
CA VAL A 107 -14.32 7.48 -3.36
C VAL A 107 -15.15 7.54 -2.10
N LEU A 108 -14.52 7.61 -0.94
CA LEU A 108 -15.22 7.68 0.32
C LEU A 108 -15.79 9.06 0.58
N ARG A 109 -16.98 9.05 1.17
CA ARG A 109 -17.63 10.17 1.83
C ARG A 109 -18.14 9.64 3.15
N ASP A 110 -17.54 10.14 4.23
CA ASP A 110 -17.76 9.68 5.59
C ASP A 110 -17.48 8.16 5.67
N THR A 111 -18.50 7.33 5.91
CA THR A 111 -18.40 5.86 5.98
C THR A 111 -18.92 5.13 4.72
N THR A 112 -19.24 5.86 3.65
CA THR A 112 -19.88 5.33 2.44
C THR A 112 -19.08 5.64 1.17
N THR A 113 -19.22 4.84 0.11
CA THR A 113 -18.63 5.19 -1.20
C THR A 113 -19.60 5.97 -2.07
N VAL A 114 -19.08 6.96 -2.81
CA VAL A 114 -19.80 7.71 -3.84
C VAL A 114 -19.10 7.57 -5.18
N LYS A 115 -19.88 7.36 -6.24
CA LYS A 115 -19.36 7.21 -7.61
C LYS A 115 -19.00 8.59 -8.18
N VAL A 116 -17.77 8.73 -8.66
CA VAL A 116 -17.23 9.92 -9.32
C VAL A 116 -16.64 9.58 -10.69
N ALA A 117 -16.50 10.59 -11.55
CA ALA A 117 -15.75 10.45 -12.79
C ALA A 117 -14.23 10.37 -12.49
N PRO A 118 -13.42 9.65 -13.28
CA PRO A 118 -11.96 9.59 -13.07
C PRO A 118 -11.28 10.97 -12.94
N GLN A 119 -11.75 11.95 -13.72
CA GLN A 119 -11.24 13.32 -13.70
C GLN A 119 -11.42 14.05 -12.36
N TRP A 120 -12.28 13.54 -11.47
CA TRP A 120 -12.45 14.04 -10.10
C TRP A 120 -11.14 13.93 -9.30
N LEU A 121 -10.41 12.81 -9.44
CA LEU A 121 -9.14 12.54 -8.75
C LEU A 121 -8.05 13.56 -9.10
N VAL A 122 -8.13 14.22 -10.26
CA VAL A 122 -7.18 15.27 -10.70
C VAL A 122 -7.40 16.59 -9.97
N LYS A 123 -8.61 16.84 -9.44
CA LYS A 123 -9.04 18.12 -8.88
C LYS A 123 -9.28 18.10 -7.38
N HIS A 124 -9.31 16.91 -6.76
CA HIS A 124 -9.69 16.74 -5.35
C HIS A 124 -8.64 15.90 -4.63
N LYS A 125 -8.50 16.14 -3.32
CA LYS A 125 -7.76 15.26 -2.42
C LYS A 125 -8.72 14.25 -1.82
N LEU A 126 -8.21 13.07 -1.52
CA LEU A 126 -8.93 12.03 -0.78
C LEU A 126 -8.95 12.42 0.70
N ALA A 127 -10.07 12.17 1.37
CA ALA A 127 -10.27 12.56 2.76
C ALA A 127 -9.91 11.42 3.74
N ASN A 128 -10.06 10.16 3.33
CA ASN A 128 -9.83 9.00 4.18
C ASN A 128 -8.48 8.34 3.93
N SER A 129 -8.25 7.74 2.75
CA SER A 129 -6.99 7.04 2.48
C SER A 129 -6.53 7.15 1.02
N PRO A 130 -5.23 6.99 0.74
CA PRO A 130 -4.73 6.90 -0.63
C PRO A 130 -4.91 5.49 -1.23
N TYR A 131 -5.50 4.53 -0.50
CA TYR A 131 -5.52 3.13 -0.89
C TYR A 131 -6.81 2.75 -1.63
N PHE A 132 -6.66 1.95 -2.68
CA PHE A 132 -7.76 1.52 -3.54
C PHE A 132 -7.68 0.02 -3.86
N TYR A 133 -8.85 -0.60 -3.95
CA TYR A 133 -9.05 -1.75 -4.81
C TYR A 133 -9.10 -1.28 -6.27
N PHE A 134 -8.45 -1.97 -7.20
CA PHE A 134 -8.66 -1.70 -8.62
C PHE A 134 -8.70 -2.95 -9.51
N ARG A 135 -9.35 -2.81 -10.66
CA ARG A 135 -9.45 -3.83 -11.71
C ARG A 135 -9.09 -3.20 -13.06
N VAL A 136 -8.42 -3.97 -13.93
CA VAL A 136 -8.04 -3.53 -15.29
C VAL A 136 -8.66 -4.38 -16.39
N ASP A 137 -8.78 -3.79 -17.58
CA ASP A 137 -9.09 -4.51 -18.83
C ASP A 137 -7.87 -5.30 -19.36
N GLY A 138 -8.08 -6.09 -20.41
CA GLY A 138 -7.01 -6.84 -21.11
C GLY A 138 -5.95 -5.96 -21.79
N LYS A 139 -6.09 -4.63 -21.78
CA LYS A 139 -5.09 -3.65 -22.23
C LYS A 139 -4.39 -2.96 -21.05
N GLY A 140 -4.63 -3.40 -19.82
CA GLY A 140 -4.04 -2.86 -18.60
C GLY A 140 -4.63 -1.51 -18.15
N ARG A 141 -5.75 -1.06 -18.71
CA ARG A 141 -6.41 0.20 -18.33
C ARG A 141 -7.41 -0.02 -17.20
N ILE A 142 -7.52 0.94 -16.29
CA ILE A 142 -8.43 0.85 -15.14
C ILE A 142 -9.89 0.85 -15.61
N THR A 143 -10.69 -0.14 -15.21
CA THR A 143 -12.13 -0.21 -15.48
C THR A 143 -12.98 0.02 -14.22
N ALA A 144 -12.45 -0.28 -13.04
CA ALA A 144 -12.98 0.25 -11.78
C ALA A 144 -11.87 0.46 -10.74
N MET A 145 -12.10 1.43 -9.87
CA MET A 145 -11.22 1.79 -8.76
C MET A 145 -12.10 2.24 -7.59
N GLN A 146 -11.89 1.68 -6.39
CA GLN A 146 -12.72 1.93 -5.21
C GLN A 146 -11.84 2.17 -3.98
N GLU A 147 -12.00 3.32 -3.33
CA GLU A 147 -11.24 3.71 -2.14
C GLU A 147 -11.52 2.77 -0.97
N ILE A 148 -10.47 2.43 -0.22
CA ILE A 148 -10.56 1.52 0.92
C ILE A 148 -10.85 2.33 2.18
N TYR A 149 -11.89 1.93 2.90
CA TYR A 149 -12.25 2.50 4.19
C TYR A 149 -11.30 1.98 5.27
N HIS A 150 -10.85 2.90 6.12
CA HIS A 150 -10.03 2.64 7.29
C HIS A 150 -10.72 3.38 8.44
N PRO A 151 -11.32 2.64 9.39
CA PRO A 151 -11.94 3.25 10.57
C PRO A 151 -10.90 3.91 11.50
#